data_AF-A0A9P4JYU7-F1
#
_entry.id   AF-A0A9P4JYU7-F1
#
_cell.length_a   1.000
_cell.length_b   1.000
_cell.length_c   1.000
_cell.angle_alpha   90.00
_cell.angle_beta   90.00
_cell.angle_gamma   90.00
#
_symmetry.space_group_name_H-M   'P 1'
#
loop_
_entity.id
_entity.type
_entity.pdbx_description
1 polymer ?
#
loop_
_entity_poly.entity_id
_entity_poly.type
_entity_poly.pdbx_seq_one_letter_code
_entity_poly.pdbx_strand_id
1 'polypeptide(L)' 'DDATIKVTTAAIRSSDLYIYQGRTATEIGLVFGYDSIGIVIETRTGMTLLEKGDRIVPLCNGVDS' A
#
# COMPACT_ATOMS: atom_id res chain seq x y z
N ASP A 1 6.42 8.31 10.63
CA ASP A 1 7.51 7.38 10.27
C ASP A 1 7.27 6.84 8.90
N ASP A 2 8.32 6.78 8.07
CA ASP A 2 8.21 6.41 6.66
C ASP A 2 9.13 5.21 6.37
N ALA A 3 8.68 4.34 5.47
CA ALA A 3 9.43 3.18 4.99
C ALA A 3 9.27 3.04 3.47
N THR A 4 10.36 2.67 2.80
CA THR A 4 10.31 2.28 1.38
C THR A 4 10.20 0.76 1.30
N ILE A 5 9.20 0.29 0.56
CA ILE A 5 8.87 -1.13 0.44
C ILE A 5 9.00 -1.55 -1.02
N LYS A 6 9.74 -2.63 -1.26
CA LYS A 6 9.73 -3.33 -2.56
C LYS A 6 8.53 -4.28 -2.58
N VAL A 7 7.51 -3.93 -3.35
CA VAL A 7 6.37 -4.83 -3.58
C VAL A 7 6.84 -6.08 -4.33
N THR A 8 6.44 -7.24 -3.83
CA THR A 8 6.77 -8.56 -4.40
C THR A 8 5.54 -9.25 -4.98
N THR A 9 4.37 -8.99 -4.42
CA THR A 9 3.10 -9.54 -4.86
C THR A 9 2.01 -8.52 -4.58
N ALA A 10 1.05 -8.41 -5.48
CA ALA A 10 -0.18 -7.65 -5.28
C ALA A 10 -1.35 -8.48 -5.82
N ALA A 11 -2.45 -8.52 -5.08
CA ALA A 11 -3.69 -9.13 -5.54
C ALA A 11 -4.59 -8.06 -6.19
N ILE A 12 -5.47 -8.50 -7.09
CA ILE A 12 -6.58 -7.68 -7.60
C ILE A 12 -7.82 -8.06 -6.81
N ARG A 13 -8.52 -7.07 -6.23
CA ARG A 13 -9.79 -7.24 -5.52
C ARG A 13 -10.96 -6.66 -6.30
N SER A 14 -12.17 -7.11 -5.94
CA SER A 14 -13.42 -6.58 -6.49
C SER A 14 -13.57 -5.06 -6.29
N SER A 15 -13.01 -4.51 -5.21
CA SER A 15 -13.01 -3.07 -4.94
C SER A 15 -12.11 -2.28 -5.89
N ASP A 16 -11.01 -2.86 -6.38
CA ASP A 16 -10.22 -2.25 -7.47
C ASP A 16 -11.06 -2.15 -8.75
N LEU A 17 -11.92 -3.14 -9.01
CA LEU A 17 -12.83 -3.12 -10.17
C LEU A 17 -13.93 -2.06 -10.03
N TYR A 18 -14.48 -1.82 -8.84
CA TYR A 18 -15.47 -0.77 -8.63
C TYR A 18 -14.90 0.62 -8.96
N ILE A 19 -13.65 0.86 -8.60
CA ILE A 19 -12.96 2.09 -8.94
C ILE A 19 -12.70 2.16 -10.45
N TYR A 20 -12.18 1.08 -11.06
CA TYR A 20 -11.93 1.03 -12.50
C TYR A 20 -13.18 1.29 -13.34
N GLN A 21 -14.34 0.81 -12.89
CA GLN A 21 -15.63 1.02 -13.54
C GLN A 21 -16.24 2.42 -13.28
N GLY A 22 -15.52 3.32 -12.59
CA GLY A 22 -16.00 4.67 -12.28
C GLY A 22 -17.18 4.70 -11.31
N ARG A 23 -17.38 3.64 -10.52
CA ARG A 23 -18.47 3.54 -9.54
C ARG A 23 -18.15 4.25 -8.23
N THR A 24 -16.97 4.85 -8.14
CA THR A 24 -16.51 5.70 -7.04
C THR A 24 -15.88 6.96 -7.63
N ALA A 25 -16.19 8.12 -7.04
CA ALA A 25 -15.50 9.36 -7.37
C ALA A 25 -14.03 9.18 -6.99
N THR A 26 -13.18 9.03 -8.00
CA THR A 26 -11.75 8.81 -7.81
C THR A 26 -10.98 9.83 -8.61
N GLU A 27 -9.94 10.38 -7.99
CA GLU A 27 -9.09 11.36 -8.63
C GLU A 27 -8.26 10.66 -9.73
N ILE A 28 -8.15 11.34 -10.87
CA ILE A 28 -7.28 10.88 -11.97
C ILE A 28 -5.84 10.89 -11.46
N GLY A 29 -5.19 9.72 -11.49
CA GLY A 29 -3.82 9.53 -10.99
C GLY A 29 -3.73 8.73 -9.69
N LEU A 30 -4.85 8.24 -9.14
CA LEU A 30 -4.86 7.35 -7.98
C LEU A 30 -4.15 6.01 -8.29
N VAL A 31 -3.26 5.58 -7.39
CA VAL A 31 -2.57 4.29 -7.45
C VAL A 31 -3.33 3.25 -6.62
N PHE A 32 -3.67 2.11 -7.25
CA PHE A 32 -4.37 0.98 -6.62
C PHE A 32 -3.41 -0.05 -5.99
N GLY A 33 -3.98 -1.11 -5.40
CA GLY A 33 -3.19 -2.25 -4.92
C GLY A 33 -2.83 -2.19 -3.44
N TYR A 34 -3.86 -2.01 -2.60
CA TYR A 34 -3.72 -1.96 -1.14
C TYR A 34 -3.68 -3.33 -0.46
N ASP A 35 -3.64 -4.41 -1.24
CA ASP A 35 -3.43 -5.79 -0.78
C ASP A 35 -2.12 -6.32 -1.36
N SER A 36 -1.06 -5.55 -1.11
CA SER A 36 0.28 -5.91 -1.52
C SER A 36 1.05 -6.61 -0.40
N ILE A 37 2.07 -7.36 -0.79
CA ILE A 37 3.07 -7.93 0.11
C ILE A 37 4.41 -7.42 -0.38
N GLY A 38 5.24 -6.93 0.53
CA GLY A 38 6.54 -6.39 0.18
C GLY A 38 7.61 -6.63 1.23
N ILE A 39 8.83 -6.28 0.85
CA ILE A 39 10.01 -6.29 1.72
C ILE A 39 10.46 -4.85 1.96
N VAL A 40 10.69 -4.48 3.21
CA VAL A 40 11.25 -3.16 3.57
C VAL A 40 12.69 -3.07 3.06
N ILE A 41 12.99 -2.05 2.26
CA ILE A 41 14.34 -1.84 1.70
C ILE A 41 15.06 -0.65 2.34
N GLU A 42 14.30 0.28 2.92
CA GLU A 42 14.81 1.48 3.57
C GLU A 42 13.81 1.96 4.63
N THR A 43 14.34 2.49 5.73
CA THR A 43 13.57 3.05 6.84
C THR A 43 14.13 4.42 7.19
N ARG A 44 13.26 5.37 7.59
CA ARG A 44 13.72 6.68 8.07
C ARG A 44 14.42 6.53 9.43
N THR A 45 15.45 7.35 9.68
CA THR A 45 16.12 7.46 10.98
C THR A 45 15.11 7.72 12.09
N GLY A 46 15.12 6.88 13.13
CA GLY A 46 14.20 6.97 14.28
C GLY A 46 13.00 6.03 14.21
N MET A 47 12.81 5.29 13.11
CA MET A 47 11.78 4.25 13.05
C MET A 47 12.15 3.05 13.92
N THR A 48 11.23 2.63 14.79
CA THR A 48 11.43 1.54 15.77
C THR A 48 10.62 0.29 15.48
N LEU A 49 9.55 0.40 14.68
CA LEU A 49 8.62 -0.70 14.43
C LEU A 49 9.08 -1.66 13.32
N LEU A 50 9.84 -1.16 12.35
CA LEU A 50 10.22 -1.88 11.14
C LEU A 50 11.71 -1.67 10.83
N GLU A 51 12.33 -2.69 10.25
CA GLU A 51 13.71 -2.67 9.78
C GLU A 51 13.87 -3.22 8.36
N LYS A 52 15.03 -2.96 7.75
CA LYS A 52 15.33 -3.44 6.41
C LYS A 52 15.36 -4.98 6.39
N GLY A 53 14.59 -5.56 5.47
CA GLY A 53 14.43 -7.00 5.32
C GLY A 53 13.08 -7.53 5.82
N ASP A 54 12.34 -6.73 6.58
CA ASP A 54 11.03 -7.14 7.07
C ASP A 54 10.06 -7.43 5.93
N ARG A 55 9.34 -8.55 6.05
CA ARG A 55 8.25 -8.92 5.15
C ARG A 55 6.93 -8.46 5.73
N ILE A 56 6.27 -7.55 5.04
CA ILE A 56 5.08 -6.88 5.55
C ILE A 56 3.91 -6.92 4.55
N VAL A 57 2.71 -6.74 5.10
CA VAL A 57 1.49 -6.46 4.35
C VAL A 57 1.11 -5.01 4.68
N PRO A 58 1.22 -4.05 3.74
CA PRO A 58 0.79 -2.69 3.99
C PRO A 58 -0.71 -2.69 4.21
N LEU A 59 -1.15 -2.21 5.37
CA LEU A 59 -2.57 -2.00 5.64
C LEU A 59 -2.98 -0.68 5.00
N CYS A 60 -3.97 -0.70 4.13
CA CYS A 60 -4.66 0.52 3.74
C CYS A 60 -5.78 0.78 4.74
N ASN A 61 -5.54 1.74 5.63
CA ASN A 61 -6.62 2.40 6.34
C ASN A 61 -7.24 3.40 5.37
N GLY A 62 -8.21 2.93 4.57
CA GLY A 62 -9.00 3.81 3.72
C GLY A 62 -9.87 4.73 4.58
N VAL A 63 -9.75 6.04 4.32
CA VAL A 63 -10.72 7.13 4.60
C VAL A 63 -11.26 7.25 6.03
N ASP A 64 -10.58 8.07 6.85
CA ASP A 64 -11.16 9.22 7.58
C ASP A 64 -10.22 9.66 8.73
N SER A 65 -9.65 10.85 8.59
CA SER A 65 -9.38 11.80 9.68
C SER A 65 -9.59 13.21 9.16
#